data_AF-A0A9D2LHD9-F1
#
_entry.id   AF-A0A9D2LHD9-F1
#
_cell.length_a   1.000
_cell.length_b   1.000
_cell.length_c   1.000
_cell.angle_alpha   90.00
_cell.angle_beta   90.00
_cell.angle_gamma   90.00
#
_symmetry.space_group_name_H-M   'P 1'
#
loop_
_entity.id
_entity.type
_entity.pdbx_description
1 polymer ?
#
loop_
_entity_poly.entity_id
_entity_poly.type
_entity_poly.pdbx_seq_one_letter_code
_entity_poly.pdbx_strand_id
1 'polypeptide(L)'
;MSCEFISELRRLSKLSAEAVQNLDHFDPLKEYMHITRYNGDLFQKVNIPTLDIACASPYITSGGAYRRKDFMWCTSLGNDEAEISGLFAHETAHIWCTGADTGSWEDWLNETTAEWASLLFALKNKDTRLFHYILQPKIERYPALPPIKTPDGTRPDGVHDKGTVLFYQIYKDIGFDDMKRVIRCFAELENKNTGEYLNALRKHGLAYVADTIEENLEK
;
A
#
# COMPACT_ATOMS: atom_id res chain seq x y z
N MET A 1 6.39 -1.84 21.60
CA MET A 1 7.34 -1.17 20.67
C MET A 1 8.70 -1.08 21.34
N SER A 2 9.74 -1.67 20.76
CA SER A 2 11.11 -1.63 21.32
C SER A 2 11.79 -0.29 21.00
N CYS A 3 12.74 0.14 21.85
CA CYS A 3 13.52 1.37 21.64
C CYS A 3 14.28 1.42 20.30
N GLU A 4 14.59 0.26 19.71
CA GLU A 4 15.26 0.16 18.41
C GLU A 4 14.36 0.61 17.24
N PHE A 5 13.05 0.41 17.34
CA PHE A 5 12.10 0.86 16.30
C PHE A 5 12.03 2.39 16.22
N ILE A 6 12.04 3.05 17.39
CA ILE A 6 12.00 4.51 17.49
C ILE A 6 13.33 5.13 17.03
N SER A 7 14.47 4.46 17.25
CA SER A 7 15.77 4.97 16.80
C SER A 7 15.94 4.89 15.28
N GLU A 8 15.46 3.81 14.66
CA GLU A 8 15.52 3.65 13.20
C GLU A 8 14.60 4.66 12.48
N LEU A 9 13.39 4.90 12.98
CA LEU A 9 12.49 5.94 12.46
C LEU A 9 13.11 7.34 12.52
N ARG A 10 13.81 7.68 13.62
CA ARG A 10 14.52 8.96 13.78
C ARG A 10 15.75 9.09 12.88
N ARG A 11 16.39 7.98 12.55
CA ARG A 11 17.54 7.97 11.63
C ARG A 11 17.08 8.19 10.20
N LEU A 12 16.00 7.52 9.81
CA LEU A 12 15.43 7.65 8.48
C LEU A 12 14.77 9.02 8.25
N SER A 13 14.12 9.61 9.26
CA SER A 13 13.54 10.96 9.18
C SER A 13 14.58 12.07 8.95
N LYS A 14 15.84 11.86 9.40
CA LYS A 14 16.95 12.78 9.11
C LYS A 14 17.40 12.71 7.65
N LEU A 15 17.42 11.50 7.08
CA LEU A 15 17.78 11.29 5.67
C LEU A 15 16.74 11.89 4.71
N SER A 16 15.45 11.90 5.07
CA SER A 16 14.42 12.54 4.25
C SER A 16 14.51 14.06 4.24
N ALA A 17 14.95 14.70 5.35
CA ALA A 17 15.12 16.15 5.42
C ALA A 17 16.26 16.66 4.51
N GLU A 18 17.29 15.85 4.26
CA GLU A 18 18.42 16.20 3.40
C GLU A 18 18.08 16.06 1.90
N ALA A 19 17.07 15.26 1.53
CA ALA A 19 16.68 15.00 0.15
C ALA A 19 15.77 16.09 -0.48
N VAL A 20 15.33 17.09 0.27
CA VAL A 20 14.29 18.07 -0.14
C VAL A 20 14.82 19.20 -1.06
N GLN A 21 16.09 19.20 -1.46
CA GLN A 21 16.71 20.36 -2.16
C GLN A 21 16.77 20.30 -3.70
N ASN A 22 16.03 19.44 -4.39
CA ASN A 22 15.99 19.45 -5.87
C ASN A 22 14.55 19.34 -6.40
N LEU A 23 13.80 20.44 -6.32
CA LEU A 23 12.44 20.57 -6.87
C LEU A 23 12.49 21.49 -8.08
N ASP A 24 12.63 20.94 -9.28
CA ASP A 24 12.34 21.70 -10.51
C ASP A 24 11.76 20.87 -11.67
N HIS A 25 11.65 19.53 -11.59
CA HIS A 25 11.32 18.70 -12.77
C HIS A 25 10.30 17.57 -12.51
N PHE A 26 9.32 17.73 -11.60
CA PHE A 26 8.24 16.74 -11.47
C PHE A 26 7.25 16.82 -12.63
N ASP A 27 7.01 15.67 -13.26
CA ASP A 27 6.06 15.51 -14.35
C ASP A 27 5.07 14.40 -13.94
N PRO A 28 3.85 14.76 -13.48
CA PRO A 28 2.87 13.80 -12.98
C PRO A 28 2.52 12.70 -13.99
N LEU A 29 2.56 13.01 -15.29
CA LEU A 29 2.27 12.03 -16.33
C LEU A 29 3.41 11.01 -16.45
N LYS A 30 4.67 11.46 -16.44
CA LYS A 30 5.83 10.54 -16.44
C LYS A 30 5.84 9.68 -15.20
N GLU A 31 5.51 10.24 -14.05
CA GLU A 31 5.44 9.51 -12.79
C GLU A 31 4.34 8.43 -12.83
N TYR A 32 3.14 8.79 -13.29
CA TYR A 32 2.06 7.82 -13.50
C TYR A 32 2.45 6.68 -14.46
N MET A 33 3.10 7.01 -15.57
CA MET A 33 3.59 6.00 -16.53
C MET A 33 4.66 5.08 -15.92
N HIS A 34 5.55 5.64 -15.09
CA HIS A 34 6.58 4.90 -14.40
C HIS A 34 5.98 3.92 -13.38
N ILE A 35 5.03 4.39 -12.57
CA ILE A 35 4.26 3.58 -11.62
C ILE A 35 3.49 2.48 -12.33
N THR A 36 2.78 2.81 -13.42
CA THR A 36 2.02 1.84 -14.21
C THR A 36 2.91 0.74 -14.77
N ARG A 37 4.07 1.12 -15.32
CA ARG A 37 5.06 0.17 -15.82
C ARG A 37 5.58 -0.73 -14.69
N TYR A 38 5.93 -0.13 -13.55
CA TYR A 38 6.40 -0.87 -12.38
C TYR A 38 5.36 -1.88 -11.90
N ASN A 39 4.10 -1.46 -11.72
CA ASN A 39 3.03 -2.36 -11.28
C ASN A 39 2.75 -3.46 -12.30
N GLY A 40 2.86 -3.17 -13.60
CA GLY A 40 2.76 -4.19 -14.65
C GLY A 40 3.90 -5.22 -14.64
N ASP A 41 5.12 -4.80 -14.29
CA ASP A 41 6.26 -5.71 -14.07
C ASP A 41 6.16 -6.45 -12.72
N LEU A 42 5.51 -5.83 -11.73
CA LEU A 42 5.26 -6.42 -10.41
C LEU A 42 4.16 -7.48 -10.46
N PHE A 43 3.03 -7.27 -11.13
CA PHE A 43 1.92 -8.22 -11.13
C PHE A 43 1.79 -8.92 -12.48
N GLN A 44 1.13 -8.26 -13.43
CA GLN A 44 1.00 -8.70 -14.81
C GLN A 44 0.69 -7.49 -15.66
N LYS A 45 1.37 -7.32 -16.81
CA LYS A 45 1.10 -6.20 -17.72
C LYS A 45 -0.35 -6.24 -18.19
N VAL A 46 -1.04 -5.13 -17.98
CA VAL A 46 -2.35 -4.85 -18.57
C VAL A 46 -2.25 -3.65 -19.50
N ASN A 47 -3.03 -3.65 -20.57
CA ASN A 47 -3.13 -2.49 -21.43
C ASN A 47 -4.10 -1.48 -20.80
N ILE A 48 -3.58 -0.32 -20.38
CA ILE A 48 -4.38 0.80 -19.87
C ILE A 48 -4.28 1.91 -20.93
N PRO A 49 -5.19 1.92 -21.93
CA PRO A 49 -5.06 2.82 -23.08
C PRO A 49 -5.25 4.29 -22.68
N THR A 50 -6.03 4.55 -21.63
CA THR A 50 -6.35 5.88 -21.12
C THR A 50 -6.52 5.83 -19.60
N LEU A 51 -6.10 6.89 -18.92
CA LEU A 51 -6.52 7.18 -17.55
C LEU A 51 -7.19 8.55 -17.53
N ASP A 52 -8.49 8.57 -17.26
CA ASP A 52 -9.21 9.79 -16.96
C ASP A 52 -9.13 10.07 -15.45
N ILE A 53 -8.72 11.28 -15.07
CA ILE A 53 -8.64 11.70 -13.67
C ILE A 53 -9.60 12.85 -13.42
N ALA A 54 -10.51 12.68 -12.45
CA ALA A 54 -11.34 13.75 -11.93
C ALA A 54 -10.85 14.17 -10.54
N CYS A 55 -10.44 15.44 -10.41
CA CYS A 55 -10.05 16.04 -9.14
C CYS A 55 -11.13 17.01 -8.67
N ALA A 56 -11.62 16.83 -7.44
CA ALA A 56 -12.71 17.63 -6.89
C ALA A 56 -12.25 18.91 -6.16
N SER A 57 -10.95 19.05 -5.89
CA SER A 57 -10.35 20.25 -5.31
C SER A 57 -10.55 21.48 -6.22
N PRO A 58 -10.82 22.68 -5.66
CA PRO A 58 -10.87 23.01 -4.23
C PRO A 58 -12.26 22.85 -3.59
N TYR A 59 -13.26 22.33 -4.32
CA TYR A 59 -14.65 22.31 -3.84
C TYR A 59 -14.95 21.19 -2.84
N ILE A 60 -14.24 20.07 -2.95
CA ILE A 60 -14.23 18.99 -1.95
C ILE A 60 -12.80 18.87 -1.44
N THR A 61 -12.61 19.02 -0.13
CA THR A 61 -11.28 19.07 0.52
C THR A 61 -11.05 17.96 1.53
N SER A 62 -12.05 17.12 1.78
CA SER A 62 -11.97 15.96 2.67
C SER A 62 -12.52 14.72 1.97
N GLY A 63 -11.78 13.62 2.04
CA GLY A 63 -12.14 12.35 1.41
C GLY A 63 -10.90 11.59 0.95
N GLY A 64 -11.12 10.50 0.23
CA GLY A 64 -10.05 9.71 -0.36
C GLY A 64 -10.00 9.85 -1.88
N ALA A 65 -9.54 8.78 -2.50
CA ALA A 65 -9.64 8.54 -3.92
C ALA A 65 -10.27 7.16 -4.14
N TYR A 66 -10.67 6.91 -5.39
CA TYR A 66 -10.99 5.57 -5.82
C TYR A 66 -10.70 5.44 -7.31
N ARG A 67 -10.39 4.22 -7.70
CA ARG A 67 -10.27 3.82 -9.10
C ARG A 67 -11.42 2.94 -9.55
N ARG A 68 -11.93 3.20 -10.76
CA ARG A 68 -12.72 2.27 -11.57
C ARG A 68 -11.99 2.00 -12.89
N LYS A 69 -12.51 1.09 -13.70
CA LYS A 69 -11.90 0.75 -14.99
C LYS A 69 -11.70 2.04 -15.82
N ASP A 70 -10.44 2.35 -16.10
CA ASP A 70 -9.94 3.48 -16.90
C ASP A 70 -10.22 4.89 -16.32
N PHE A 71 -10.71 4.98 -15.07
CA PHE A 71 -11.05 6.25 -14.41
C PHE A 71 -10.59 6.29 -12.95
N MET A 72 -9.96 7.39 -12.55
CA MET A 72 -9.60 7.69 -11.17
C MET A 72 -10.32 8.96 -10.72
N TRP A 73 -10.95 8.89 -9.55
CA TRP A 73 -11.48 10.07 -8.88
C TRP A 73 -10.67 10.31 -7.61
N CYS A 74 -10.32 11.56 -7.35
CA CYS A 74 -9.63 11.95 -6.13
C CYS A 74 -10.20 13.26 -5.58
N THR A 75 -10.21 13.37 -4.25
CA THR A 75 -10.52 14.63 -3.57
C THR A 75 -9.49 15.71 -3.93
N SER A 76 -8.21 15.37 -3.84
CA SER A 76 -7.07 16.19 -4.24
C SER A 76 -6.05 15.31 -4.93
N LEU A 77 -5.28 15.87 -5.87
CA LEU A 77 -4.10 15.21 -6.41
C LEU A 77 -2.93 15.19 -5.42
N GLY A 78 -2.93 16.13 -4.47
CA GLY A 78 -1.83 16.36 -3.54
C GLY A 78 -1.20 17.73 -3.73
N ASN A 79 -0.40 18.14 -2.74
CA ASN A 79 0.28 19.44 -2.68
C ASN A 79 1.77 19.33 -2.99
N ASP A 80 2.33 18.12 -3.02
CA ASP A 80 3.72 17.85 -3.36
C ASP A 80 3.89 16.55 -4.17
N GLU A 81 5.12 16.29 -4.62
CA GLU A 81 5.48 15.13 -5.43
C GLU A 81 5.14 13.80 -4.72
N ALA A 82 5.39 13.69 -3.42
CA ALA A 82 5.18 12.46 -2.67
C ALA A 82 3.68 12.17 -2.48
N GLU A 83 2.86 13.21 -2.26
CA GLU A 83 1.41 13.07 -2.21
C GLU A 83 0.86 12.56 -3.55
N ILE A 84 1.30 13.15 -4.67
CA ILE A 84 0.85 12.75 -6.02
C ILE A 84 1.33 11.34 -6.37
N SER A 85 2.61 11.03 -6.14
CA SER A 85 3.17 9.69 -6.37
C SER A 85 2.49 8.64 -5.50
N GLY A 86 2.20 8.95 -4.23
CA GLY A 86 1.51 8.06 -3.31
C GLY A 86 0.10 7.73 -3.78
N LEU A 87 -0.67 8.76 -4.18
CA LEU A 87 -2.00 8.59 -4.77
C LEU A 87 -1.96 7.70 -6.01
N PHE A 88 -1.09 8.01 -6.97
CA PHE A 88 -0.98 7.24 -8.21
C PHE A 88 -0.53 5.81 -7.97
N ALA A 89 0.44 5.59 -7.08
CA ALA A 89 0.96 4.26 -6.78
C ALA A 89 -0.13 3.37 -6.17
N HIS A 90 -0.85 3.91 -5.19
CA HIS A 90 -1.90 3.19 -4.47
C HIS A 90 -3.09 2.88 -5.39
N GLU A 91 -3.66 3.90 -6.03
CA GLU A 91 -4.86 3.74 -6.87
C GLU A 91 -4.59 2.90 -8.12
N THR A 92 -3.38 2.95 -8.67
CA THR A 92 -2.99 2.09 -9.80
C THR A 92 -2.83 0.64 -9.35
N ALA A 93 -2.34 0.38 -8.15
CA ALA A 93 -2.17 -0.99 -7.63
C ALA A 93 -3.50 -1.73 -7.50
N HIS A 94 -4.61 -1.03 -7.23
CA HIS A 94 -5.96 -1.60 -7.20
C HIS A 94 -6.45 -2.20 -8.52
N ILE A 95 -5.71 -2.07 -9.62
CA ILE A 95 -5.94 -2.89 -10.83
C ILE A 95 -5.79 -4.38 -10.53
N TRP A 96 -4.84 -4.75 -9.67
CA TRP A 96 -4.55 -6.13 -9.29
C TRP A 96 -4.94 -6.42 -7.83
N CYS A 97 -4.74 -5.44 -6.96
CA CYS A 97 -5.04 -5.50 -5.53
C CYS A 97 -6.52 -5.21 -5.26
N THR A 98 -7.40 -6.09 -5.76
CA THR A 98 -8.85 -5.95 -5.64
C THR A 98 -9.55 -7.31 -5.62
N GLY A 99 -10.84 -7.30 -5.28
CA GLY A 99 -11.74 -8.44 -5.33
C GLY A 99 -12.07 -9.08 -3.98
N ALA A 100 -11.34 -8.75 -2.91
CA ALA A 100 -11.80 -9.09 -1.56
C ALA A 100 -13.03 -8.24 -1.20
N ASP A 101 -13.88 -8.75 -0.30
CA ASP A 101 -15.13 -8.09 0.07
C ASP A 101 -14.89 -6.75 0.76
N THR A 102 -15.21 -5.66 0.06
CA THR A 102 -15.03 -4.28 0.52
C THR A 102 -16.00 -3.89 1.65
N GLY A 103 -17.04 -4.69 1.91
CA GLY A 103 -18.01 -4.46 2.98
C GLY A 103 -17.63 -5.10 4.31
N SER A 104 -16.61 -5.95 4.32
CA SER A 104 -16.16 -6.68 5.51
C SER A 104 -14.70 -6.39 5.85
N TRP A 105 -14.24 -6.99 6.93
CA TRP A 105 -12.83 -6.92 7.34
C TRP A 105 -11.85 -7.44 6.27
N GLU A 106 -12.31 -8.28 5.34
CA GLU A 106 -11.53 -8.83 4.23
C GLU A 106 -10.94 -7.75 3.29
N ASP A 107 -11.52 -6.55 3.30
CA ASP A 107 -11.01 -5.40 2.53
C ASP A 107 -9.56 -5.03 2.85
N TRP A 108 -9.06 -5.45 4.03
CA TRP A 108 -7.66 -5.27 4.39
C TRP A 108 -6.70 -5.83 3.34
N LEU A 109 -7.07 -6.90 2.63
CA LEU A 109 -6.25 -7.47 1.57
C LEU A 109 -6.13 -6.52 0.38
N ASN A 110 -7.23 -5.92 -0.06
CA ASN A 110 -7.23 -4.96 -1.16
C ASN A 110 -6.30 -3.78 -0.83
N GLU A 111 -6.52 -3.20 0.35
CA GLU A 111 -5.89 -1.95 0.79
C GLU A 111 -4.42 -2.16 1.16
N THR A 112 -4.12 -3.21 1.94
CA THR A 112 -2.75 -3.52 2.37
C THR A 112 -1.86 -3.86 1.20
N THR A 113 -2.36 -4.66 0.24
CA THR A 113 -1.53 -5.05 -0.91
C THR A 113 -1.33 -3.90 -1.89
N ALA A 114 -2.30 -3.00 -2.03
CA ALA A 114 -2.16 -1.76 -2.81
C ALA A 114 -1.14 -0.81 -2.18
N GLU A 115 -1.19 -0.61 -0.86
CA GLU A 115 -0.17 0.17 -0.13
C GLU A 115 1.22 -0.44 -0.26
N TRP A 116 1.33 -1.78 -0.17
CA TRP A 116 2.63 -2.44 -0.30
C TRP A 116 3.20 -2.43 -1.71
N ALA A 117 2.37 -2.42 -2.76
CA ALA A 117 2.84 -2.14 -4.11
C ALA A 117 3.50 -0.73 -4.18
N SER A 118 2.90 0.25 -3.51
CA SER A 118 3.40 1.63 -3.44
C SER A 118 4.70 1.74 -2.65
N LEU A 119 4.79 1.07 -1.50
CA LEU A 119 6.02 1.01 -0.69
C LEU A 119 7.15 0.29 -1.44
N LEU A 120 6.87 -0.79 -2.16
CA LEU A 120 7.87 -1.48 -2.97
C LEU A 120 8.32 -0.65 -4.18
N PHE A 121 7.44 0.17 -4.75
CA PHE A 121 7.82 1.16 -5.77
C PHE A 121 8.80 2.19 -5.18
N ALA A 122 8.49 2.76 -4.01
CA ALA A 122 9.37 3.70 -3.32
C ALA A 122 10.74 3.07 -3.00
N LEU A 123 10.75 1.85 -2.45
CA LEU A 123 11.98 1.10 -2.15
C LEU A 123 12.81 0.82 -3.41
N LYS A 124 12.17 0.42 -4.52
CA LYS A 124 12.85 0.16 -5.79
C LYS A 124 13.58 1.39 -6.32
N ASN A 125 12.97 2.55 -6.15
CA ASN A 125 13.49 3.84 -6.60
C ASN A 125 14.38 4.55 -5.56
N LYS A 126 14.57 3.94 -4.38
CA LYS A 126 15.28 4.55 -3.24
C LYS A 126 14.65 5.89 -2.82
N ASP A 127 13.35 6.04 -3.01
CA ASP A 127 12.60 7.24 -2.63
C ASP A 127 12.18 7.15 -1.17
N THR A 128 13.03 7.65 -0.28
CA THR A 128 12.77 7.67 1.16
C THR A 128 11.67 8.66 1.54
N ARG A 129 11.42 9.70 0.73
CA ARG A 129 10.37 10.68 0.99
C ARG A 129 9.01 10.03 0.79
N LEU A 130 8.78 9.38 -0.35
CA LEU A 130 7.55 8.66 -0.64
C LEU A 130 7.32 7.52 0.36
N PHE A 131 8.38 6.76 0.69
CA PHE A 131 8.29 5.67 1.66
C PHE A 131 7.82 6.16 3.04
N HIS A 132 8.36 7.28 3.54
CA HIS A 132 7.92 7.85 4.82
C HIS A 132 6.54 8.49 4.75
N TYR A 133 6.24 9.20 3.67
CA TYR A 133 4.93 9.78 3.44
C TYR A 133 3.82 8.74 3.60
N ILE A 134 4.00 7.55 3.02
CA ILE A 134 3.04 6.44 3.13
C ILE A 134 3.07 5.80 4.51
N LEU A 135 4.25 5.41 5.01
CA LEU A 135 4.34 4.49 6.16
C LEU A 135 4.22 5.20 7.52
N GLN A 136 4.80 6.40 7.67
CA GLN A 136 4.91 7.04 8.97
C GLN A 136 3.55 7.35 9.62
N PRO A 137 2.56 7.94 8.91
CA PRO A 137 1.24 8.19 9.51
C PRO A 137 0.55 6.91 10.00
N LYS A 138 0.76 5.78 9.29
CA LYS A 138 0.18 4.49 9.64
C LYS A 138 0.80 3.91 10.91
N ILE A 139 2.12 4.03 11.05
CA ILE A 139 2.83 3.66 12.29
C ILE A 139 2.33 4.46 13.49
N GLU A 140 2.11 5.77 13.30
CA GLU A 140 1.64 6.66 14.37
C GLU A 140 0.21 6.31 14.83
N ARG A 141 -0.66 5.93 13.89
CA ARG A 141 -2.05 5.52 14.17
C ARG A 141 -2.18 4.10 14.71
N TYR A 142 -1.29 3.19 14.33
CA TYR A 142 -1.35 1.75 14.63
C TYR A 142 -1.78 1.38 16.06
N PRO A 143 -1.26 2.01 17.14
CA PRO A 143 -1.61 1.62 18.51
C PRO A 143 -3.07 1.87 18.89
N ALA A 144 -3.78 2.74 18.17
CA ALA A 144 -5.15 3.15 18.46
C ALA A 144 -6.19 2.43 17.58
N LEU A 145 -5.76 1.61 16.61
CA LEU A 145 -6.65 0.98 15.64
C LEU A 145 -7.22 -0.35 16.14
N PRO A 146 -8.50 -0.66 15.82
CA PRO A 146 -9.09 -1.96 16.12
C PRO A 146 -8.38 -3.09 15.36
N PRO A 147 -8.54 -4.37 15.75
CA PRO A 147 -8.04 -5.52 15.00
C PRO A 147 -8.46 -5.50 13.54
N ILE A 148 -7.63 -6.12 12.68
CA ILE A 148 -7.93 -6.28 11.26
C ILE A 148 -9.22 -7.08 11.11
N LYS A 149 -9.28 -8.28 11.71
CA LYS A 149 -10.46 -9.13 11.76
C LYS A 149 -11.33 -8.74 12.95
N THR A 150 -12.43 -8.06 12.65
CA THR A 150 -13.42 -7.64 13.65
C THR A 150 -14.27 -8.85 14.11
N PRO A 151 -14.71 -8.87 15.39
CA PRO A 151 -15.53 -9.98 15.90
C PRO A 151 -16.86 -10.21 15.15
N ASP A 152 -17.43 -9.14 14.61
CA ASP A 152 -18.70 -9.16 13.85
C ASP A 152 -18.50 -9.23 12.33
N GLY A 153 -17.24 -9.28 11.87
CA GLY A 153 -16.88 -9.33 10.45
C GLY A 153 -17.03 -8.01 9.70
N THR A 154 -17.40 -6.92 10.36
CA THR A 154 -17.53 -5.60 9.72
C THR A 154 -16.18 -5.02 9.33
N ARG A 155 -16.16 -4.13 8.34
CA ARG A 155 -14.95 -3.41 7.95
C ARG A 155 -14.51 -2.45 9.07
N PRO A 156 -13.30 -2.61 9.66
CA PRO A 156 -12.82 -1.74 10.72
C PRO A 156 -12.46 -0.33 10.22
N ASP A 157 -12.44 0.64 11.13
CA ASP A 157 -11.75 1.91 10.86
C ASP A 157 -10.23 1.67 10.75
N GLY A 158 -9.59 2.36 9.82
CA GLY A 158 -8.16 2.22 9.55
C GLY A 158 -7.75 0.83 9.03
N VAL A 159 -8.64 0.14 8.30
CA VAL A 159 -8.36 -1.17 7.69
C VAL A 159 -7.10 -1.17 6.80
N HIS A 160 -6.74 0.00 6.26
CA HIS A 160 -5.52 0.24 5.50
C HIS A 160 -4.27 0.11 6.39
N ASP A 161 -4.29 0.80 7.52
CA ASP A 161 -3.10 1.17 8.28
C ASP A 161 -2.56 -0.03 9.06
N LYS A 162 -3.44 -0.82 9.69
CA LYS A 162 -3.03 -1.94 10.53
C LYS A 162 -2.39 -3.06 9.73
N GLY A 163 -2.98 -3.38 8.57
CA GLY A 163 -2.41 -4.35 7.63
C GLY A 163 -1.08 -3.87 7.03
N THR A 164 -0.96 -2.60 6.64
CA THR A 164 0.30 -2.06 6.13
C THR A 164 1.44 -2.17 7.16
N VAL A 165 1.17 -1.86 8.43
CA VAL A 165 2.19 -1.93 9.50
C VAL A 165 2.54 -3.38 9.85
N LEU A 166 1.57 -4.31 9.82
CA LEU A 166 1.84 -5.74 9.97
C LEU A 166 2.78 -6.24 8.87
N PHE A 167 2.48 -5.92 7.61
CA PHE A 167 3.35 -6.26 6.49
C PHE A 167 4.72 -5.56 6.58
N TYR A 168 4.82 -4.38 7.20
CA TYR A 168 6.12 -3.74 7.47
C TYR A 168 6.96 -4.54 8.46
N GLN A 169 6.33 -5.11 9.48
CA GLN A 169 7.01 -5.98 10.42
C GLN A 169 7.54 -7.22 9.70
N ILE A 170 6.70 -7.88 8.90
CA ILE A 170 7.06 -9.05 8.08
C ILE A 170 8.18 -8.71 7.08
N TYR A 171 8.08 -7.57 6.38
CA TYR A 171 9.07 -7.13 5.39
C TYR A 171 10.47 -7.01 5.98
N LYS A 172 10.62 -6.57 7.24
CA LYS A 172 11.94 -6.48 7.88
C LYS A 172 12.62 -7.85 7.99
N ASP A 173 11.84 -8.92 8.06
CA ASP A 173 12.34 -10.28 8.23
C ASP A 173 12.58 -10.98 6.88
N ILE A 174 11.70 -10.74 5.89
CA ILE A 174 11.75 -11.44 4.59
C ILE A 174 12.40 -10.62 3.46
N GLY A 175 12.50 -9.31 3.62
CA GLY A 175 13.08 -8.39 2.64
C GLY A 175 12.26 -8.17 1.36
N PHE A 176 12.86 -7.44 0.44
CA PHE A 176 12.20 -6.89 -0.75
C PHE A 176 11.65 -7.94 -1.71
N ASP A 177 12.44 -8.98 -2.03
CA ASP A 177 12.07 -9.95 -3.05
C ASP A 177 10.93 -10.86 -2.60
N ASP A 178 10.95 -11.30 -1.34
CA ASP A 178 9.87 -12.11 -0.78
C ASP A 178 8.61 -11.27 -0.53
N MET A 179 8.75 -9.99 -0.16
CA MET A 179 7.58 -9.12 -0.02
C MET A 179 6.83 -8.91 -1.35
N LYS A 180 7.53 -8.87 -2.49
CA LYS A 180 6.87 -8.92 -3.82
C LYS A 180 6.07 -10.21 -3.99
N ARG A 181 6.62 -11.36 -3.59
CA ARG A 181 5.93 -12.66 -3.67
C ARG A 181 4.70 -12.68 -2.77
N VAL A 182 4.79 -12.08 -1.59
CA VAL A 182 3.68 -11.98 -0.62
C VAL A 182 2.49 -11.23 -1.21
N ILE A 183 2.68 -10.07 -1.85
CA ILE A 183 1.56 -9.34 -2.46
C ILE A 183 1.07 -9.97 -3.77
N ARG A 184 1.95 -10.62 -4.55
CA ARG A 184 1.56 -11.38 -5.75
C ARG A 184 0.63 -12.54 -5.42
N CYS A 185 0.91 -13.25 -4.31
CA CYS A 185 0.04 -14.35 -3.87
C CYS A 185 -1.41 -13.91 -3.71
N PHE A 186 -1.68 -12.68 -3.25
CA PHE A 186 -3.04 -12.16 -3.20
C PHE A 186 -3.55 -11.79 -4.60
N ALA A 187 -2.78 -11.02 -5.37
CA ALA A 187 -3.16 -10.54 -6.70
C ALA A 187 -3.50 -11.68 -7.68
N GLU A 188 -2.92 -12.87 -7.51
CA GLU A 188 -3.11 -14.03 -8.39
C GLU A 188 -4.25 -14.97 -7.97
N LEU A 189 -4.88 -14.79 -6.79
CA LEU A 189 -6.01 -15.64 -6.38
C LEU A 189 -7.23 -15.48 -7.31
N GLU A 190 -7.92 -16.59 -7.56
CA GLU A 190 -9.25 -16.57 -8.18
C GLU A 190 -10.32 -16.11 -7.18
N ASN A 191 -10.32 -16.71 -5.98
CA ASN A 191 -11.21 -16.33 -4.88
C ASN A 191 -10.43 -15.50 -3.85
N LYS A 192 -10.78 -14.22 -3.74
CA LYS A 192 -10.05 -13.23 -2.93
C LYS A 192 -10.61 -13.18 -1.51
N ASN A 193 -10.02 -13.93 -0.60
CA ASN A 193 -10.27 -13.83 0.84
C ASN A 193 -9.03 -14.27 1.63
N THR A 194 -9.04 -14.00 2.93
CA THR A 194 -7.88 -14.22 3.81
C THR A 194 -7.53 -15.70 3.90
N GLY A 195 -8.51 -16.60 3.96
CA GLY A 195 -8.26 -18.04 4.02
C GLY A 195 -7.50 -18.55 2.79
N GLU A 196 -7.96 -18.19 1.59
CA GLU A 196 -7.29 -18.54 0.34
C GLU A 196 -5.90 -17.91 0.22
N TYR A 197 -5.74 -16.68 0.69
CA TYR A 197 -4.46 -15.99 0.71
C TYR A 197 -3.43 -16.68 1.61
N LEU A 198 -3.81 -17.04 2.84
CA LEU A 198 -2.93 -17.76 3.76
C LEU A 198 -2.55 -19.14 3.21
N ASN A 199 -3.50 -19.84 2.57
CA ASN A 199 -3.23 -21.11 1.91
C ASN A 199 -2.26 -20.96 0.72
N ALA A 200 -2.40 -19.91 -0.09
CA ALA A 200 -1.49 -19.63 -1.19
C ALA A 200 -0.08 -19.33 -0.68
N LEU A 201 0.07 -18.47 0.33
CA LEU A 201 1.36 -18.18 0.96
C LEU A 201 2.07 -19.48 1.41
N ARG A 202 1.35 -20.37 2.11
CA ARG A 202 1.89 -21.66 2.56
C ARG A 202 2.34 -22.53 1.38
N LYS A 203 1.51 -22.65 0.32
CA LYS A 203 1.85 -23.40 -0.90
C LYS A 203 3.08 -22.85 -1.63
N HIS A 204 3.31 -21.54 -1.56
CA HIS A 204 4.45 -20.87 -2.18
C HIS A 204 5.69 -20.78 -1.27
N GLY A 205 5.74 -21.54 -0.17
CA GLY A 205 6.89 -21.61 0.73
C GLY A 205 7.03 -20.39 1.65
N LEU A 206 5.96 -19.62 1.84
CA LEU A 206 5.89 -18.44 2.73
C LEU A 206 5.05 -18.76 3.98
N ALA A 207 5.19 -19.97 4.52
CA ALA A 207 4.42 -20.42 5.68
C ALA A 207 4.61 -19.51 6.91
N TYR A 208 5.85 -19.09 7.18
CA TYR A 208 6.16 -18.12 8.23
C TYR A 208 5.35 -16.82 8.10
N VAL A 209 5.19 -16.30 6.87
CA VAL A 209 4.39 -15.10 6.61
C VAL A 209 2.92 -15.37 6.89
N ALA A 210 2.38 -16.49 6.43
CA ALA A 210 0.99 -16.86 6.67
C ALA A 210 0.69 -16.97 8.17
N ASP A 211 1.56 -17.66 8.91
CA ASP A 211 1.39 -17.87 10.35
C ASP A 211 1.50 -16.55 11.12
N THR A 212 2.46 -15.68 10.73
CA THR A 212 2.58 -14.33 11.32
C THR A 212 1.33 -13.49 11.06
N ILE A 213 0.74 -13.56 9.87
CA ILE A 213 -0.50 -12.86 9.57
C ILE A 213 -1.63 -13.39 10.46
N GLU A 214 -1.85 -14.71 10.44
CA GLU A 214 -2.94 -15.37 11.17
C GLU A 214 -2.91 -15.06 12.68
N GLU A 215 -1.73 -15.05 13.28
CA GLU A 215 -1.54 -14.71 14.69
C GLU A 215 -1.86 -13.24 15.04
N ASN A 216 -1.91 -12.34 14.05
CA ASN A 216 -2.07 -10.90 14.28
C ASN A 216 -3.37 -10.32 13.73
N LEU A 217 -4.21 -11.10 13.03
CA LEU A 217 -5.49 -10.61 12.51
C LEU A 217 -6.46 -10.14 13.60
N GLU A 218 -6.44 -10.79 14.76
CA GLU A 218 -7.38 -10.53 15.88
C GLU A 218 -6.77 -9.66 16.99
N LYS A 219 -5.54 -9.17 16.81
CA LYS A 219 -4.82 -8.26 17.73
C LYS A 219 -4.94 -6.81 17.24
#